data_AF-A0A212JKD6-F1
#
_entry.id   AF-A0A212JKD6-F1
#
_cell.length_a   1.000
_cell.length_b   1.000
_cell.length_c   1.000
_cell.angle_alpha   90.00
_cell.angle_beta   90.00
_cell.angle_gamma   90.00
#
_symmetry.space_group_name_H-M   'P 1'
#
loop_
_entity.id
_entity.type
_entity.pdbx_description
1 polymer ?
#
loop_
_entity_poly.entity_id
_entity_poly.type
_entity_poly.pdbx_seq_one_letter_code
_entity_poly.pdbx_strand_id
1 'polypeptide(L)'
;MIIMKAKALTILFTILFLSVSLYSQKEGKTEAISFYKGTKGNEVKIIYQYDIEGLCTKRTVFMKDKRQYWLPVQKHNYRYNEKKKVTDVLYTTWDPHSKEWSGICHYWIYSYHSSGKVLSIKKAIFDSTKEKLITLK
;
A
#
# COMPACT_ATOMS: atom_id res chain seq x y z
N MET A 1 11.06 20.47 49.54
CA MET A 1 10.72 19.22 48.81
C MET A 1 9.55 19.38 47.81
N ILE A 2 9.22 20.60 47.33
CA ILE A 2 8.13 20.84 46.36
C ILE A 2 8.70 21.16 44.96
N ILE A 3 9.84 21.84 44.90
CA ILE A 3 10.53 22.27 43.67
C ILE A 3 11.02 21.09 42.81
N MET A 4 11.43 19.97 43.43
CA MET A 4 11.87 18.76 42.70
C MET A 4 10.71 18.06 41.96
N LYS A 5 9.49 18.09 42.53
CA LYS A 5 8.30 17.47 41.92
C LYS A 5 7.81 18.25 40.70
N ALA A 6 7.89 19.58 40.73
CA ALA A 6 7.52 20.43 39.61
C ALA A 6 8.44 20.24 38.39
N LYS A 7 9.76 20.08 38.61
CA LYS A 7 10.74 19.78 37.54
C LYS A 7 10.55 18.39 36.94
N ALA A 8 10.24 17.39 37.77
CA ALA A 8 9.94 16.04 37.28
C ALA A 8 8.65 16.02 36.44
N LEU A 9 7.63 16.78 36.86
CA LEU A 9 6.35 16.88 36.16
C LEU A 9 6.50 17.56 34.79
N THR A 10 7.29 18.64 34.69
CA THR A 10 7.55 19.30 33.41
C THR A 10 8.31 18.39 32.46
N ILE A 11 9.36 17.70 32.92
CA ILE A 11 10.12 16.74 32.10
C ILE A 11 9.21 15.62 31.58
N LEU A 12 8.34 15.07 32.44
CA LEU A 12 7.40 14.03 32.04
C LEU A 12 6.43 14.53 30.96
N PHE A 13 5.94 15.77 31.10
CA PHE A 13 5.07 16.39 30.10
C PHE A 13 5.78 16.58 28.76
N THR A 14 7.05 16.99 28.75
CA THR A 14 7.85 17.15 27.52
C THR A 14 8.10 15.81 26.83
N ILE A 15 8.41 14.76 27.59
CA ILE A 15 8.61 13.40 27.05
C ILE A 15 7.30 12.88 26.44
N LEU A 16 6.16 13.11 27.10
CA LEU A 16 4.86 12.71 26.58
C LEU A 16 4.56 13.43 25.26
N PHE A 17 4.79 14.75 25.20
CA PHE A 17 4.56 15.55 23.99
C PHE A 17 5.46 15.12 22.82
N LEU A 18 6.73 14.83 23.10
CA LEU A 18 7.67 14.29 22.12
C LEU A 18 7.23 12.90 21.63
N SER A 19 6.74 12.03 22.52
CA SER A 19 6.30 10.69 22.16
C SER A 19 5.08 10.68 21.23
N VAL A 20 4.10 11.58 21.47
CA VAL A 20 2.92 11.75 20.61
C VAL A 20 3.32 12.32 19.25
N SER A 21 4.23 13.29 19.22
CA SER A 21 4.72 13.90 17.98
C SER A 21 5.50 12.91 17.12
N LEU A 22 6.34 12.09 17.76
CA LEU A 22 7.11 11.02 17.09
C LEU A 22 6.19 9.88 16.59
N TYR A 23 5.14 9.55 17.33
CA TYR A 23 4.13 8.59 16.91
C TYR A 23 3.33 9.09 15.70
N SER A 24 2.94 10.36 15.68
CA SER A 24 2.22 10.99 14.56
C SER A 24 3.06 11.05 13.27
N GLN A 25 4.38 11.25 13.39
CA GLN A 25 5.30 11.25 12.24
C GLN A 25 5.44 9.89 11.54
N LYS A 26 5.10 8.78 12.21
CA LYS A 26 5.21 7.43 11.63
C LYS A 26 4.18 7.13 10.54
N GLU A 27 3.17 7.99 10.37
CA GLU A 27 2.15 7.86 9.32
C GLU A 27 2.41 8.72 8.08
N GLY A 28 3.66 9.08 7.81
CA GLY A 28 4.05 9.78 6.58
C GLY A 28 3.84 8.93 5.33
N LYS A 29 2.60 8.82 4.85
CA LYS A 29 2.27 8.26 3.54
C LYS A 29 2.28 9.38 2.52
N THR A 30 3.22 9.35 1.59
CA THR A 30 3.21 10.27 0.45
C THR A 30 2.33 9.70 -0.66
N GLU A 31 1.52 10.55 -1.29
CA GLU A 31 0.74 10.18 -2.47
C GLU A 31 1.27 10.89 -3.72
N ALA A 32 1.39 10.16 -4.83
CA ALA A 32 1.68 10.73 -6.14
C ALA A 32 0.58 10.33 -7.13
N ILE A 33 0.22 11.26 -8.02
CA ILE A 33 -0.85 11.05 -9.00
C ILE A 33 -0.28 11.25 -10.40
N SER A 34 -0.58 10.32 -11.31
CA SER A 34 -0.22 10.41 -12.72
C SER A 34 -1.46 10.25 -13.59
N PHE A 35 -1.50 11.01 -14.69
CA PHE A 35 -2.56 10.97 -15.69
C PHE A 35 -1.98 10.57 -17.04
N TYR A 36 -2.68 9.67 -17.73
CA TYR A 36 -2.31 9.21 -19.06
C TYR A 36 -3.54 9.29 -19.96
N LYS A 37 -3.33 9.74 -21.21
CA LYS A 37 -4.36 9.74 -22.24
C LYS A 37 -3.92 8.79 -23.34
N GLY A 38 -4.66 7.70 -23.51
CA GLY A 38 -4.43 6.74 -24.59
C GLY A 38 -4.85 7.30 -25.94
N THR A 39 -4.30 6.74 -27.01
CA THR A 39 -4.57 7.14 -28.40
C THR A 39 -6.04 7.01 -28.83
N LYS A 40 -6.80 6.13 -28.16
CA LYS A 40 -8.25 5.94 -28.38
C LYS A 40 -9.15 6.79 -27.48
N GLY A 41 -8.59 7.80 -26.80
CA GLY A 41 -9.34 8.69 -25.92
C GLY A 41 -9.60 8.15 -24.50
N ASN A 42 -9.14 6.93 -24.19
CA ASN A 42 -9.21 6.41 -22.82
C ASN A 42 -8.28 7.21 -21.90
N GLU A 43 -8.83 7.82 -20.87
CA GLU A 43 -8.06 8.50 -19.83
C GLU A 43 -7.86 7.56 -18.63
N VAL A 44 -6.61 7.47 -18.17
CA VAL A 44 -6.19 6.64 -17.04
C VAL A 44 -5.59 7.55 -15.98
N LYS A 45 -6.04 7.39 -14.74
CA LYS A 45 -5.45 8.01 -13.56
C LYS A 45 -4.83 6.92 -12.71
N ILE A 46 -3.60 7.13 -12.25
CA ILE A 46 -2.91 6.21 -11.35
C ILE A 46 -2.55 6.97 -10.08
N ILE A 47 -2.91 6.41 -8.93
CA ILE A 47 -2.53 6.91 -7.62
C ILE A 47 -1.50 5.93 -7.03
N TYR A 48 -0.36 6.47 -6.63
CA TYR A 48 0.71 5.75 -5.95
C TYR A 48 0.76 6.21 -4.50
N GLN A 49 0.91 5.26 -3.57
CA GLN A 49 1.16 5.55 -2.17
C GLN A 49 2.51 4.98 -1.78
N TYR A 50 3.27 5.77 -1.01
CA TYR A 50 4.61 5.45 -0.57
C TYR A 50 4.67 5.37 0.95
N ASP A 51 5.54 4.52 1.48
CA ASP A 51 5.91 4.56 2.89
C ASP A 51 6.93 5.69 3.18
N ILE A 52 7.33 5.81 4.44
CA ILE A 52 8.29 6.81 4.92
C ILE A 52 9.68 6.65 4.30
N GLU A 53 10.00 5.49 3.74
CA GLU A 53 11.27 5.21 3.08
C GLU A 53 11.20 5.46 1.57
N GLY A 54 10.04 5.90 1.06
CA GLY A 54 9.81 6.17 -0.35
C GLY A 54 9.53 4.91 -1.18
N LEU A 55 9.21 3.77 -0.57
CA LEU A 55 8.81 2.56 -1.31
C LEU A 55 7.32 2.59 -1.63
N CYS A 56 6.97 2.27 -2.88
CA CYS A 56 5.58 2.26 -3.33
C CYS A 56 4.82 1.08 -2.72
N THR A 57 3.99 1.33 -1.70
CA THR A 57 3.23 0.29 -1.02
C THR A 57 1.90 -0.02 -1.70
N LYS A 58 1.34 0.93 -2.48
CA LYS A 58 0.10 0.73 -3.21
C LYS A 58 0.05 1.50 -4.52
N ARG A 59 -0.49 0.87 -5.56
CA ARG A 59 -0.82 1.49 -6.85
C ARG A 59 -2.27 1.20 -7.20
N THR A 60 -3.10 2.23 -7.29
CA THR A 60 -4.50 2.11 -7.71
C THR A 60 -4.70 2.74 -9.08
N VAL A 61 -5.29 2.00 -10.00
CA VAL A 61 -5.58 2.45 -11.37
C VAL A 61 -7.07 2.75 -11.49
N PHE A 62 -7.36 3.90 -12.09
CA PHE A 62 -8.70 4.37 -12.41
C PHE A 62 -8.80 4.61 -13.91
N MET A 63 -9.98 4.37 -14.46
CA MET A 63 -10.33 4.74 -15.83
C MET A 63 -11.49 5.71 -15.79
N LYS A 64 -11.46 6.68 -16.70
CA LYS A 64 -12.55 7.63 -16.86
C LYS A 64 -13.70 6.99 -17.63
N ASP A 65 -14.91 7.05 -17.09
CA ASP A 65 -16.10 6.56 -17.77
C ASP A 65 -16.66 7.59 -18.77
N LYS A 66 -17.71 7.19 -19.51
CA LYS A 66 -18.35 8.08 -20.50
C LYS A 66 -18.99 9.32 -19.87
N ARG A 67 -19.34 9.25 -18.58
CA ARG A 67 -19.92 10.35 -17.80
C ARG A 67 -18.85 11.23 -17.13
N GLN A 68 -17.59 11.05 -17.48
CA GLN A 68 -16.43 11.79 -16.97
C GLN A 68 -16.06 11.49 -15.51
N TYR A 69 -16.60 10.42 -14.92
CA TYR A 69 -16.22 9.96 -13.58
C TYR A 69 -15.01 9.04 -13.61
N TRP A 70 -14.16 9.13 -12.59
CA TRP A 70 -13.04 8.21 -12.39
C TRP A 70 -13.50 6.96 -11.64
N LEU A 71 -13.57 5.84 -12.35
CA LEU A 71 -13.92 4.55 -11.75
C LEU A 71 -12.64 3.75 -11.46
N PRO A 72 -12.50 3.18 -10.25
CA PRO A 72 -11.41 2.25 -9.97
C PRO A 72 -11.53 1.02 -10.87
N VAL A 73 -10.38 0.45 -11.24
CA VAL A 73 -10.31 -0.73 -12.10
C VAL A 73 -9.53 -1.83 -11.42
N GLN A 74 -8.39 -1.49 -10.85
CA GLN A 74 -7.50 -2.44 -10.19
C GLN A 74 -6.58 -1.75 -9.18
N LYS A 75 -6.08 -2.52 -8.23
CA LYS A 75 -5.02 -2.09 -7.31
C LYS A 75 -3.96 -3.18 -7.17
N HIS A 76 -2.75 -2.73 -6.86
CA HIS A 76 -1.63 -3.55 -6.43
C HIS A 76 -1.17 -3.07 -5.07
N ASN A 77 -0.96 -3.98 -4.12
CA ASN A 77 -0.28 -3.69 -2.87
C ASN A 77 1.05 -4.44 -2.86
N TYR A 78 2.11 -3.76 -2.45
CA TYR A 78 3.48 -4.27 -2.49
C TYR A 78 4.02 -4.42 -1.08
N ARG A 79 4.73 -5.51 -0.84
CA ARG A 79 5.57 -5.69 0.36
C ARG A 79 7.01 -5.83 -0.05
N TYR A 80 7.90 -5.41 0.85
CA TYR A 80 9.34 -5.38 0.60
C TYR A 80 10.07 -6.09 1.74
N ASN A 81 11.21 -6.70 1.41
CA ASN A 81 12.16 -7.18 2.42
C ASN A 81 13.09 -6.05 2.89
N GLU A 82 13.96 -6.35 3.86
CA GLU A 82 14.96 -5.42 4.41
C GLU A 82 15.93 -4.86 3.37
N LYS A 83 16.11 -5.56 2.25
CA LYS A 83 16.93 -5.11 1.10
C LYS A 83 16.11 -4.27 0.10
N LYS A 84 14.90 -3.83 0.47
CA LYS A 84 13.98 -3.02 -0.33
C LYS A 84 13.56 -3.67 -1.65
N LYS A 85 13.54 -5.01 -1.71
CA LYS A 85 13.07 -5.77 -2.86
C LYS A 85 11.65 -6.27 -2.63
N VAL A 86 10.82 -6.21 -3.66
CA VAL A 86 9.41 -6.66 -3.59
C VAL A 86 9.37 -8.15 -3.24
N THR A 87 8.77 -8.51 -2.12
CA THR A 87 8.53 -9.91 -1.74
C THR A 87 7.16 -10.38 -2.17
N ASP A 88 6.17 -9.49 -2.12
CA ASP A 88 4.79 -9.83 -2.35
C ASP A 88 4.08 -8.75 -3.17
N VAL A 89 3.23 -9.20 -4.09
CA VAL A 89 2.30 -8.32 -4.80
C VAL A 89 0.90 -8.90 -4.69
N LEU A 90 0.00 -8.13 -4.07
CA LEU A 90 -1.43 -8.43 -4.02
C LEU A 90 -2.15 -7.61 -5.07
N TYR A 91 -2.66 -8.28 -6.10
CA TYR A 91 -3.49 -7.71 -7.15
C TYR A 91 -4.97 -7.96 -6.87
N THR A 92 -5.77 -6.91 -6.96
CA THR A 92 -7.23 -6.97 -6.79
C THR A 92 -7.91 -6.13 -7.86
N THR A 93 -8.97 -6.66 -8.45
CA THR A 93 -9.83 -5.94 -9.41
C THR A 93 -11.02 -5.29 -8.71
N TRP A 94 -11.52 -4.20 -9.29
CA TRP A 94 -12.78 -3.61 -8.87
C TRP A 94 -13.95 -4.36 -9.48
N ASP A 95 -14.99 -4.63 -8.70
CA ASP A 95 -16.27 -5.13 -9.20
C ASP A 95 -17.26 -3.95 -9.33
N PRO A 96 -17.61 -3.54 -10.56
CA PRO A 96 -18.55 -2.44 -10.75
C PRO A 96 -19.99 -2.76 -10.34
N HIS A 97 -20.36 -4.04 -10.21
CA HIS A 97 -21.71 -4.45 -9.81
C HIS A 97 -21.94 -4.26 -8.31
N SER A 98 -21.04 -4.81 -7.49
CA SER A 98 -21.07 -4.62 -6.03
C SER A 98 -20.55 -3.24 -5.59
N LYS A 99 -19.81 -2.53 -6.45
CA LYS A 99 -19.09 -1.30 -6.12
C LYS A 99 -18.09 -1.51 -4.99
N GLU A 100 -17.41 -2.65 -5.02
CA GLU A 100 -16.40 -3.02 -4.05
C GLU A 100 -15.16 -3.63 -4.74
N TRP A 101 -14.06 -3.73 -4.00
CA TRP A 101 -12.93 -4.53 -4.47
C TRP A 101 -13.29 -6.00 -4.40
N SER A 102 -12.99 -6.75 -5.47
CA SER A 102 -13.23 -8.19 -5.52
C SER A 102 -12.59 -8.91 -4.34
N GLY A 103 -13.32 -9.85 -3.75
CA GLY A 103 -12.78 -10.81 -2.79
C GLY A 103 -11.75 -11.75 -3.42
N ILE A 104 -11.79 -11.93 -4.74
CA ILE A 104 -10.82 -12.73 -5.47
C ILE A 104 -9.58 -11.89 -5.74
N CYS A 105 -8.47 -12.30 -5.15
CA CYS A 105 -7.18 -11.64 -5.25
C CYS A 105 -6.14 -12.56 -5.89
N HIS A 106 -5.23 -11.97 -6.65
CA HIS A 106 -4.05 -12.66 -7.18
C HIS A 106 -2.82 -12.25 -6.38
N TYR A 107 -2.04 -13.22 -5.94
CA TYR A 107 -0.84 -13.01 -5.15
C TYR A 107 0.40 -13.49 -5.93
N TRP A 108 1.45 -12.69 -5.93
CA TRP A 108 2.76 -13.07 -6.47
C TRP A 108 3.79 -12.98 -5.37
N ILE A 109 4.46 -14.10 -5.09
CA ILE A 109 5.49 -14.22 -4.04
C ILE A 109 6.83 -14.42 -4.70
N TYR A 110 7.74 -13.47 -4.48
CA TYR A 110 9.07 -13.44 -5.04
C TYR A 110 10.08 -13.98 -4.03
N SER A 111 10.90 -14.92 -4.48
CA SER A 111 12.08 -15.36 -3.75
C SER A 111 13.33 -14.90 -4.49
N TYR A 112 14.43 -14.74 -3.76
CA TYR A 112 15.68 -14.20 -4.29
C TYR A 112 16.87 -15.06 -3.89
N HIS A 113 17.86 -15.15 -4.76
CA HIS A 113 19.19 -15.63 -4.41
C HIS A 113 19.89 -14.63 -3.46
N SER A 114 20.96 -15.08 -2.80
CA SER A 114 21.85 -14.23 -2.01
C SER A 114 22.44 -13.07 -2.82
N SER A 115 22.73 -13.29 -4.10
CA SER A 115 23.15 -12.27 -5.08
C SER A 115 22.07 -11.22 -5.38
N GLY A 116 20.82 -11.50 -5.00
CA GLY A 116 19.71 -10.61 -5.17
C GLY A 116 18.97 -10.75 -6.51
N LYS A 117 19.33 -11.71 -7.35
CA LYS A 117 18.54 -12.10 -8.53
C LYS A 117 17.27 -12.85 -8.10
N VAL A 118 16.17 -12.67 -8.84
CA VAL A 118 14.93 -13.43 -8.62
C VAL A 118 15.24 -14.92 -8.81
N LEU A 119 14.93 -15.72 -7.79
CA LEU A 119 15.08 -17.17 -7.79
C LEU A 119 13.79 -17.82 -8.30
N SER A 120 12.63 -17.39 -7.78
CA SER A 120 11.33 -17.91 -8.20
C SER A 120 10.21 -16.90 -8.00
N ILE A 121 9.10 -17.10 -8.72
CA ILE A 121 7.83 -16.39 -8.50
C ILE A 121 6.73 -17.44 -8.34
N LYS A 122 6.13 -17.53 -7.15
CA LYS A 122 4.94 -18.35 -6.92
C LYS A 122 3.69 -17.51 -7.12
N LYS A 123 2.65 -18.07 -7.73
CA LYS A 123 1.40 -17.37 -7.99
C LYS A 123 0.27 -18.06 -7.25
N ALA A 124 -0.51 -17.29 -6.49
CA ALA A 124 -1.69 -17.79 -5.81
C ALA A 124 -2.94 -17.00 -6.19
N ILE A 125 -4.10 -17.66 -6.08
CA ILE A 125 -5.41 -17.01 -6.11
C ILE A 125 -6.06 -17.27 -4.76
N PHE A 126 -6.52 -16.21 -4.11
CA PHE A 126 -7.11 -16.24 -2.78
C PHE A 126 -8.49 -15.59 -2.78
N ASP A 127 -9.45 -16.21 -2.12
CA ASP A 127 -10.74 -15.61 -1.80
C ASP A 127 -10.66 -15.00 -0.40
N SER A 128 -10.57 -13.68 -0.31
CA SER A 128 -10.50 -12.98 0.97
C SER A 128 -11.83 -12.95 1.71
N THR A 129 -12.95 -13.20 1.05
CA THR A 129 -14.26 -13.24 1.73
C THR A 129 -14.47 -14.54 2.47
N LYS A 130 -13.81 -15.62 2.02
CA LYS A 130 -13.89 -16.97 2.61
C LYS A 130 -12.58 -17.42 3.27
N GLU A 131 -11.59 -16.52 3.29
CA GLU A 131 -10.23 -16.78 3.75
C GLU A 131 -9.62 -18.07 3.15
N LYS A 132 -9.85 -18.31 1.86
CA LYS A 132 -9.55 -19.58 1.21
C LYS A 132 -8.57 -19.43 0.06
N LEU A 133 -7.51 -20.24 0.07
CA LEU A 133 -6.65 -20.45 -1.08
C LEU A 133 -7.43 -21.22 -2.17
N ILE A 134 -7.58 -20.60 -3.34
CA ILE A 134 -8.22 -21.22 -4.50
C ILE A 134 -7.18 -21.99 -5.32
N THR A 135 -6.01 -21.40 -5.54
CA THR A 135 -5.00 -21.97 -6.43
C THR A 135 -3.60 -21.56 -6.00
N LEU A 136 -2.63 -22.45 -6.19
CA LEU A 136 -1.19 -22.19 -6.07
C LEU A 136 -0.48 -22.77 -7.29
N LYS A 137 0.38 -21.98 -7.93
CA LYS A 137 1.18 -22.34 -9.11
C LYS A 137 2.62 -21.88 -8.93
#